data_AF-A0A9Q9P4Y5-F1
#
_entry.id   AF-A0A9Q9P4Y5-F1
#
_cell.length_a   1.000
_cell.length_b   1.000
_cell.length_c   1.000
_cell.angle_alpha   90.00
_cell.angle_beta   90.00
_cell.angle_gamma   90.00
#
_symmetry.space_group_name_H-M   'P 1'
#
loop_
_entity.id
_entity.type
_entity.pdbx_description
1 polymer ?
#
loop_
_entity_poly.entity_id
_entity_poly.type
_entity_poly.pdbx_seq_one_letter_code
_entity_poly.pdbx_strand_id
1 'polypeptide(L)'
;MTDVTTTTPRADPDAAADAFEGGWFRIDDDVEHLDDVVWRPAADSDAAAAVPGPSADIVGGEPREHVGSTLPLAQLPELDAARQRTVRKLWLGPITILVCLLVITALELSGLPWRTDLGRQLLIGLGAILPVDALCTAIWWRITRDPSGAVVRKMGGRRTRQQYDQQRAVLER
;
A
#
# COMPACT_ATOMS: atom_id res chain seq x y z
N MET A 1 -46.55 10.80 17.34
CA MET A 1 -45.39 11.65 17.06
C MET A 1 -44.23 11.01 17.81
N THR A 2 -43.46 10.18 17.10
CA THR A 2 -42.43 9.31 17.69
C THR A 2 -41.13 10.09 17.83
N ASP A 3 -40.66 10.23 19.06
CA ASP A 3 -39.43 10.92 19.41
C ASP A 3 -38.25 10.00 19.06
N VAL A 4 -37.50 10.35 18.01
CA VAL A 4 -36.29 9.62 17.59
C VAL A 4 -35.13 10.24 18.33
N THR A 5 -34.76 9.64 19.47
CA THR A 5 -33.52 9.95 20.18
C THR A 5 -32.36 9.50 19.30
N THR A 6 -31.80 10.42 18.52
CA THR A 6 -30.57 10.20 17.77
C THR A 6 -29.42 10.29 18.76
N THR A 7 -29.05 9.16 19.35
CA THR A 7 -27.86 9.07 20.20
C THR A 7 -26.63 9.06 19.29
N THR A 8 -26.05 10.23 19.03
CA THR A 8 -24.70 10.33 18.48
C THR A 8 -23.75 9.59 19.43
N PRO A 9 -22.98 8.58 18.99
CA PRO A 9 -22.04 7.91 19.87
C PRO A 9 -21.05 8.95 20.37
N ARG A 10 -20.95 9.08 21.70
CA ARG A 10 -19.90 9.89 22.32
C ARG A 10 -18.57 9.25 21.94
N ALA A 11 -17.76 9.95 21.15
CA ALA A 11 -16.38 9.56 20.92
C ALA A 11 -15.70 9.50 22.29
N ASP A 12 -15.41 8.28 22.73
CA ASP A 12 -14.72 8.05 23.98
C ASP A 12 -13.28 8.57 23.82
N PRO A 13 -12.82 9.53 24.66
CA PRO A 13 -11.48 10.11 24.53
C PRO A 13 -10.37 9.07 24.74
N ASP A 14 -10.64 7.99 25.48
CA ASP A 14 -9.71 6.87 25.65
C ASP A 14 -9.68 5.94 24.43
N ALA A 15 -10.76 5.92 23.64
CA ALA A 15 -10.82 5.22 22.36
C ALA A 15 -9.88 5.80 21.30
N ALA A 16 -9.49 7.07 21.40
CA ALA A 16 -8.52 7.66 20.48
C ALA A 16 -7.05 7.33 20.84
N ALA A 17 -6.76 6.94 22.09
CA ALA A 17 -5.40 6.78 22.58
C ALA A 17 -4.69 5.53 22.02
N ASP A 18 -5.45 4.47 21.73
CA ASP A 18 -4.94 3.19 21.22
C ASP A 18 -5.36 2.90 19.77
N ALA A 19 -5.92 3.88 19.07
CA ALA A 19 -6.35 3.74 17.68
C ALA A 19 -5.17 3.94 16.72
N PHE A 20 -4.93 2.93 15.87
CA PHE A 20 -3.93 2.95 14.81
C PHE A 20 -4.60 3.21 13.47
N GLU A 21 -3.94 3.95 12.58
CA GLU A 21 -4.47 4.33 11.28
C GLU A 21 -3.68 3.65 10.16
N GLY A 22 -4.37 2.81 9.41
CA GLY A 22 -3.89 1.99 8.31
C GLY A 22 -2.98 0.86 8.77
N GLY A 23 -2.84 -0.16 7.93
CA GLY A 23 -2.10 -1.37 8.28
C GLY A 23 -2.22 -2.48 7.25
N TRP A 24 -1.50 -3.57 7.50
CA TRP A 24 -1.50 -4.76 6.66
C TRP A 24 -2.31 -5.87 7.33
N PHE A 25 -3.39 -6.29 6.68
CA PHE A 25 -4.35 -7.26 7.19
C PHE A 25 -4.40 -8.48 6.29
N ARG A 26 -4.75 -9.63 6.84
CA ARG A 26 -4.97 -10.84 6.07
C ARG A 26 -6.46 -10.96 5.74
N ILE A 27 -6.80 -10.91 4.46
CA ILE A 27 -8.16 -10.97 3.92
C ILE A 27 -8.15 -12.02 2.82
N ASP A 28 -9.05 -13.02 2.88
CA ASP A 28 -9.16 -14.09 1.88
C ASP A 28 -7.81 -14.77 1.54
N ASP A 29 -7.01 -15.08 2.58
CA ASP A 29 -5.64 -15.64 2.49
C ASP A 29 -4.55 -14.75 1.88
N ASP A 30 -4.88 -13.54 1.46
CA ASP A 30 -3.95 -12.55 0.95
C ASP A 30 -3.66 -11.43 1.97
N VAL A 31 -2.47 -10.82 1.86
CA VAL A 31 -2.10 -9.67 2.69
C VAL A 31 -2.39 -8.38 1.94
N GLU A 32 -3.36 -7.64 2.45
CA GLU A 32 -3.82 -6.38 1.90
C GLU A 32 -3.40 -5.20 2.76
N HIS A 33 -3.10 -4.08 2.12
CA HIS A 33 -2.76 -2.84 2.79
C HIS A 33 -4.00 -1.94 2.75
N LEU A 34 -4.58 -1.69 3.92
CA LEU A 34 -5.71 -0.78 4.09
C LEU A 34 -5.16 0.55 4.62
N ASP A 35 -5.17 1.58 3.78
CA ASP A 35 -4.47 2.85 4.05
C ASP A 35 -5.21 3.76 5.02
N ASP A 36 -6.55 3.75 4.99
CA ASP A 36 -7.41 4.73 5.66
C ASP A 36 -8.35 4.08 6.70
N VAL A 37 -7.98 2.90 7.19
CA VAL A 37 -8.74 2.16 8.20
C VAL A 37 -8.21 2.45 9.59
N VAL A 38 -9.09 2.68 10.55
CA VAL A 38 -8.74 2.87 11.96
C VAL A 38 -8.99 1.57 12.72
N TRP A 39 -7.98 1.06 13.42
CA TRP A 39 -8.03 -0.24 14.09
C TRP A 39 -7.41 -0.22 15.48
N ARG A 40 -7.73 -1.24 16.29
CA ARG A 40 -7.13 -1.49 17.61
C ARG A 40 -6.74 -2.96 17.74
N PRO A 41 -5.73 -3.30 18.55
CA PRO A 41 -5.45 -4.70 18.88
C PRO A 41 -6.69 -5.31 19.52
N ALA A 42 -7.12 -6.48 19.03
CA ALA A 42 -8.22 -7.20 19.65
C ALA A 42 -7.81 -7.68 21.05
N ALA A 43 -8.73 -7.62 22.01
CA ALA A 43 -8.49 -8.18 23.34
C ALA A 43 -8.46 -9.71 23.27
N ASP A 44 -7.54 -10.34 24.02
CA ASP A 44 -7.35 -11.81 24.07
C ASP A 44 -8.64 -12.61 24.35
N SER A 45 -9.70 -11.96 24.83
CA SER A 45 -10.95 -12.58 25.26
C SER A 45 -11.96 -12.91 24.15
N ASP A 46 -11.82 -12.36 22.93
CA ASP A 46 -12.79 -12.60 21.84
C ASP A 46 -12.35 -13.67 20.82
N ALA A 47 -11.19 -14.31 21.04
CA ALA A 47 -10.62 -15.32 20.16
C ALA A 47 -11.32 -16.69 20.29
N ALA A 48 -12.60 -16.76 19.92
CA ALA A 48 -13.31 -18.01 19.64
C ALA A 48 -13.25 -18.46 18.16
N ALA A 49 -12.44 -17.80 17.29
CA ALA A 49 -12.48 -18.05 15.85
C ALA A 49 -11.10 -18.34 15.21
N ALA A 50 -10.85 -19.63 14.98
CA ALA A 50 -10.19 -20.28 13.84
C ALA A 50 -8.81 -19.86 13.28
N VAL A 51 -8.25 -18.67 13.56
CA VAL A 51 -6.96 -18.24 12.96
C VAL A 51 -5.93 -17.98 14.05
N PRO A 52 -4.83 -18.75 14.13
CA PRO A 52 -3.77 -18.51 15.11
C PRO A 52 -2.98 -17.26 14.74
N GLY A 53 -3.08 -16.21 15.55
CA GLY A 53 -2.25 -15.01 15.43
C GLY A 53 -2.91 -13.75 16.02
N PRO A 54 -2.13 -12.66 16.15
CA PRO A 54 -2.64 -11.37 16.61
C PRO A 54 -3.65 -10.80 15.61
N SER A 55 -4.77 -10.30 16.14
CA SER A 55 -5.87 -9.72 15.37
C SER A 55 -6.17 -8.29 15.78
N ALA A 56 -6.90 -7.58 14.93
CA ALA A 56 -7.25 -6.19 15.13
C ALA A 56 -8.73 -5.95 14.86
N ASP A 57 -9.37 -5.20 15.76
CA ASP A 57 -10.74 -4.74 15.59
C ASP A 57 -10.73 -3.44 14.80
N ILE A 58 -11.49 -3.43 13.71
CA ILE A 58 -11.61 -2.26 12.85
C ILE A 58 -12.70 -1.35 13.40
N VAL A 59 -12.32 -0.16 13.86
CA VAL A 59 -13.19 0.78 14.58
C VAL A 59 -13.75 1.87 13.66
N GLY A 60 -13.14 2.11 12.51
CA GLY A 60 -13.60 3.13 11.57
C GLY A 60 -12.75 3.23 10.31
N GLY A 61 -13.00 4.25 9.50
CA GLY A 61 -12.23 4.54 8.29
C GLY A 61 -12.86 4.01 6.99
N GLU A 62 -12.08 4.06 5.90
CA GLU A 62 -12.46 3.52 4.59
C GLU A 62 -11.48 2.42 4.18
N PRO A 63 -11.96 1.28 3.65
CA PRO A 63 -13.36 0.96 3.33
C PRO A 63 -14.24 0.65 4.56
N ARG A 64 -15.52 1.05 4.50
CA ARG A 64 -16.48 0.92 5.63
C ARG A 64 -16.97 -0.50 5.88
N GLU A 65 -16.79 -1.40 4.91
CA GLU A 65 -17.26 -2.78 4.97
C GLU A 65 -16.59 -3.59 6.08
N HIS A 66 -15.38 -3.20 6.50
CA HIS A 66 -14.66 -3.84 7.60
C HIS A 66 -14.95 -3.22 8.96
N VAL A 67 -15.67 -2.09 9.05
CA VAL A 67 -15.93 -1.45 10.34
C VAL A 67 -16.82 -2.33 11.22
N GLY A 68 -16.34 -2.66 12.42
CA GLY A 68 -16.94 -3.61 13.35
C GLY A 68 -16.51 -5.06 13.13
N SER A 69 -15.62 -5.34 12.18
CA SER A 69 -15.01 -6.66 11.99
C SER A 69 -13.67 -6.80 12.70
N THR A 70 -13.34 -8.01 13.10
CA THR A 70 -12.01 -8.39 13.59
C THR A 70 -11.23 -9.02 12.46
N LEU A 71 -10.15 -8.37 12.02
CA LEU A 71 -9.29 -8.85 10.95
C LEU A 71 -7.95 -9.39 11.50
N PRO A 72 -7.43 -10.50 10.95
CA PRO A 72 -6.09 -10.96 11.30
C PRO A 72 -5.04 -9.96 10.82
N LEU A 73 -4.08 -9.62 11.66
CA LEU A 73 -2.92 -8.82 11.25
C LEU A 73 -1.95 -9.69 10.43
N ALA A 74 -1.27 -9.07 9.47
CA ALA A 74 -0.15 -9.73 8.79
C ALA A 74 0.95 -10.10 9.79
N GLN A 75 1.47 -11.33 9.71
CA GLN A 75 2.58 -11.77 10.57
C GLN A 75 3.88 -11.01 10.22
N LEU A 76 4.85 -10.93 11.13
CA LEU A 76 6.12 -10.20 10.89
C LEU A 76 6.78 -10.46 9.51
N PRO A 77 7.00 -11.71 9.06
CA PRO A 77 7.62 -11.96 7.75
C PRO A 77 6.70 -11.54 6.59
N GLU A 78 5.39 -11.63 6.78
CA GLU A 78 4.39 -11.23 5.79
C GLU A 78 4.27 -9.72 5.69
N LEU A 79 4.35 -9.01 6.82
CA LEU A 79 4.36 -7.56 6.93
C LEU A 79 5.56 -6.95 6.20
N ASP A 80 6.75 -7.52 6.38
CA ASP A 80 7.97 -7.09 5.68
C ASP A 80 7.84 -7.26 4.16
N ALA A 81 7.34 -8.41 3.72
CA ALA A 81 7.11 -8.70 2.31
C ALA A 81 6.01 -7.82 1.71
N ALA A 82 4.91 -7.60 2.44
CA ALA A 82 3.79 -6.79 2.01
C ALA A 82 4.18 -5.31 1.89
N ARG A 83 4.92 -4.76 2.87
CA ARG A 83 5.48 -3.42 2.78
C ARG A 83 6.39 -3.25 1.55
N GLN A 84 7.26 -4.22 1.30
CA GLN A 84 8.11 -4.21 0.12
C GLN A 84 7.28 -4.17 -1.19
N ARG A 85 6.20 -4.95 -1.26
CA ARG A 85 5.27 -4.94 -2.42
C ARG A 85 4.53 -3.62 -2.57
N THR A 86 4.03 -3.03 -1.47
CA THR A 86 3.37 -1.72 -1.48
C THR A 86 4.30 -0.65 -2.04
N VAL A 87 5.53 -0.55 -1.50
CA VAL A 87 6.50 0.46 -1.98
C VAL A 87 6.88 0.22 -3.44
N ARG A 88 7.01 -1.04 -3.87
CA ARG A 88 7.26 -1.36 -5.28
C ARG A 88 6.16 -0.83 -6.18
N LYS A 89 4.89 -1.09 -5.85
CA LYS A 89 3.72 -0.64 -6.62
C LYS A 89 3.61 0.89 -6.63
N LEU A 90 3.80 1.52 -5.48
CA LEU A 90 3.70 2.98 -5.32
C LEU A 90 4.60 3.75 -6.28
N TRP A 91 5.83 3.28 -6.49
CA TRP A 91 6.82 3.96 -7.33
C TRP A 91 6.80 3.52 -8.80
N LEU A 92 6.11 2.41 -9.13
CA LEU A 92 6.08 1.89 -10.49
C LEU A 92 5.44 2.91 -11.46
N GLY A 93 4.29 3.47 -11.10
CA GLY A 93 3.60 4.49 -11.91
C GLY A 93 4.45 5.74 -12.17
N PRO A 94 4.99 6.41 -11.13
CA PRO A 94 5.89 7.54 -11.30
C PRO A 94 7.13 7.24 -12.16
N ILE A 95 7.74 6.06 -12.00
CA ILE A 95 8.88 5.62 -12.82
C ILE A 95 8.46 5.52 -14.28
N THR A 96 7.36 4.85 -14.57
CA THR A 96 6.85 4.68 -15.95
C THR A 96 6.51 6.03 -16.59
N ILE A 97 5.86 6.94 -15.86
CA ILE A 97 5.57 8.30 -16.37
C ILE A 97 6.86 9.03 -16.75
N LEU A 98 7.86 8.99 -15.87
CA LEU A 98 9.14 9.68 -16.08
C LEU A 98 9.94 9.06 -17.24
N VAL A 99 9.92 7.73 -17.38
CA VAL A 99 10.53 7.02 -18.51
C VAL A 99 9.84 7.41 -19.81
N CYS A 100 8.51 7.38 -19.86
CA CYS A 100 7.75 7.78 -21.05
C CYS A 100 8.10 9.21 -21.47
N LEU A 101 8.15 10.16 -20.53
CA LEU A 101 8.52 11.54 -20.80
C LEU A 101 9.95 11.64 -21.36
N LEU A 102 10.93 10.98 -20.73
CA LEU A 102 12.32 10.98 -21.19
C LEU A 102 12.48 10.41 -22.60
N VAL A 103 11.83 9.28 -22.89
CA VAL A 103 11.90 8.65 -24.21
C VAL A 103 11.25 9.52 -25.28
N ILE A 104 10.08 10.12 -24.98
CA ILE A 104 9.43 11.05 -25.90
C ILE A 104 10.33 12.26 -26.15
N THR A 105 10.91 12.88 -25.11
CA THR A 105 11.83 14.00 -25.27
C THR A 105 13.06 13.62 -26.10
N ALA A 106 13.64 12.45 -25.87
CA ALA A 106 14.77 11.96 -26.67
C ALA A 106 14.39 11.74 -28.14
N LEU A 107 13.20 11.22 -28.42
CA LEU A 107 12.68 11.05 -29.77
C LEU A 107 12.45 12.40 -30.47
N GLU A 108 11.91 13.40 -29.77
CA GLU A 108 11.77 14.76 -30.32
C GLU A 108 13.14 15.39 -30.63
N LEU A 109 14.12 15.23 -29.74
CA LEU A 109 15.48 15.77 -29.93
C LEU A 109 16.28 15.04 -31.01
N SER A 110 15.94 13.78 -31.30
CA SER A 110 16.64 12.98 -32.32
C SER A 110 16.45 13.49 -33.75
N GLY A 111 15.46 14.36 -33.99
CA GLY A 111 15.10 14.83 -35.32
C GLY A 111 14.52 13.75 -36.24
N LEU A 112 14.25 12.55 -35.71
CA LEU A 112 13.60 11.47 -36.46
C LEU A 112 12.14 11.85 -36.74
N PRO A 113 11.66 11.71 -37.99
CA PRO A 113 10.27 11.95 -38.32
C PRO A 113 9.39 10.77 -37.84
N TRP A 114 9.22 10.62 -36.52
CA TRP A 114 8.49 9.51 -35.91
C TRP A 114 6.99 9.81 -35.71
N ARG A 115 6.58 11.08 -35.80
CA ARG A 115 5.19 11.56 -35.71
C ARG A 115 4.49 11.75 -37.07
N THR A 116 4.98 11.11 -38.14
CA THR A 116 4.43 11.28 -39.50
C THR A 116 3.06 10.65 -39.67
N ASP A 117 2.82 9.52 -38.99
CA ASP A 117 1.60 8.74 -39.07
C ASP A 117 1.40 7.95 -37.77
N LEU A 118 0.14 7.65 -37.42
CA LEU A 118 -0.22 6.99 -36.16
C LEU A 118 0.45 5.61 -36.02
N GLY A 119 0.57 4.86 -37.11
CA GLY A 119 1.18 3.53 -37.11
C GLY A 119 2.68 3.60 -36.76
N ARG A 120 3.42 4.51 -37.39
CA ARG A 120 4.83 4.75 -37.12
C ARG A 120 5.07 5.36 -35.74
N GLN A 121 4.16 6.23 -35.29
CA GLN A 121 4.20 6.78 -33.94
C GLN A 121 4.06 5.68 -32.88
N LEU A 122 3.11 4.74 -33.08
CA LEU A 122 2.93 3.60 -32.19
C LEU A 122 4.14 2.66 -32.27
N LEU A 123 4.58 2.27 -33.47
CA LEU A 123 5.70 1.32 -33.63
C LEU A 123 7.01 1.84 -33.04
N ILE A 124 7.40 3.08 -33.38
CA ILE A 124 8.65 3.67 -32.88
C ILE A 124 8.51 4.08 -31.41
N GLY A 125 7.37 4.66 -31.03
CA GLY A 125 7.10 5.07 -29.66
C GLY A 125 7.08 3.90 -28.69
N LEU A 126 6.22 2.89 -28.92
CA LEU A 126 6.18 1.69 -28.09
C LEU A 126 7.49 0.88 -28.18
N GLY A 127 8.07 0.78 -29.38
CA GLY A 127 9.34 0.08 -29.60
C GLY A 127 10.51 0.69 -28.81
N ALA A 128 10.48 2.00 -28.53
CA ALA A 128 11.47 2.67 -27.69
C ALA A 128 11.09 2.68 -26.21
N ILE A 129 9.83 2.91 -25.87
CA ILE A 129 9.36 3.04 -24.48
C ILE A 129 9.42 1.68 -23.76
N LEU A 130 8.90 0.62 -24.38
CA LEU A 130 8.80 -0.70 -23.74
C LEU A 130 10.14 -1.27 -23.26
N PRO A 131 11.23 -1.31 -24.06
CA PRO A 131 12.49 -1.86 -23.57
C PRO A 131 13.11 -1.01 -22.46
N VAL A 132 12.96 0.32 -22.51
CA VAL A 132 13.49 1.22 -21.47
C VAL A 132 12.68 1.06 -20.18
N ASP A 133 11.36 1.02 -20.26
CA ASP A 133 10.48 0.81 -19.11
C ASP A 133 10.69 -0.58 -18.48
N ALA A 134 10.86 -1.63 -19.30
CA ALA A 134 11.19 -2.97 -18.83
C ALA A 134 12.53 -3.00 -18.07
N LEU A 135 13.55 -2.31 -18.60
CA LEU A 135 14.86 -2.21 -17.94
C LEU A 135 14.77 -1.44 -16.62
N CYS A 136 14.10 -0.29 -16.61
CA CYS A 136 13.87 0.51 -15.41
C CYS A 136 13.09 -0.28 -14.34
N THR A 137 12.06 -1.02 -14.75
CA THR A 137 11.28 -1.89 -13.87
C THR A 137 12.14 -3.01 -13.30
N ALA A 138 12.96 -3.68 -14.12
CA ALA A 138 13.87 -4.72 -13.65
C ALA A 138 14.90 -4.19 -12.65
N ILE A 139 15.46 -3.00 -12.90
CA ILE A 139 16.38 -2.32 -11.98
C ILE A 139 15.65 -1.98 -10.67
N TRP A 140 14.44 -1.42 -10.75
CA TRP A 140 13.62 -1.09 -9.59
C TRP A 140 13.32 -2.31 -8.72
N TRP A 141 12.94 -3.43 -9.36
CA TRP A 141 12.71 -4.70 -8.70
C TRP A 141 13.96 -5.22 -8.00
N ARG A 142 15.12 -5.09 -8.64
CA ARG A 142 16.41 -5.50 -8.07
C ARG A 142 16.78 -4.66 -6.85
N ILE A 143 16.67 -3.33 -6.94
CA ILE A 143 16.98 -2.39 -5.86
C ILE A 143 16.07 -2.63 -4.65
N THR A 144 14.78 -2.81 -4.89
CA THR A 144 13.81 -3.06 -3.81
C THR A 144 13.93 -4.45 -3.21
N ARG A 145 14.60 -5.41 -3.87
CA ARG A 145 14.90 -6.76 -3.34
C ARG A 145 16.08 -6.78 -2.38
N ASP A 146 16.79 -5.67 -2.20
CA ASP A 146 17.93 -5.58 -1.30
C ASP A 146 17.55 -6.01 0.13
N PRO A 147 18.24 -7.04 0.72
CA PRO A 147 17.95 -7.54 2.06
C PRO A 147 18.12 -6.48 3.16
N SER A 148 18.86 -5.40 2.90
CA SER A 148 19.00 -4.30 3.86
C SER A 148 17.69 -3.56 4.14
N GLY A 149 16.70 -3.64 3.22
CA GLY A 149 15.44 -2.91 3.30
C GLY A 149 15.61 -1.37 3.29
N ALA A 150 16.83 -0.85 3.13
CA ALA A 150 17.14 0.56 3.28
C ALA A 150 16.38 1.43 2.27
N VAL A 151 16.26 0.94 1.03
CA VAL A 151 15.52 1.64 -0.03
C VAL A 151 14.02 1.64 0.26
N VAL A 152 13.47 0.51 0.71
CA VAL A 152 12.04 0.39 1.06
C VAL A 152 11.71 1.33 2.22
N ARG A 153 12.58 1.38 3.24
CA ARG A 153 12.46 2.36 4.32
C ARG A 153 12.53 3.77 3.73
N LYS A 154 13.56 4.12 2.95
CA LYS A 154 13.72 5.46 2.39
C LYS A 154 12.52 5.93 1.57
N MET A 155 11.96 5.04 0.75
CA MET A 155 10.97 5.34 -0.29
C MET A 155 9.51 5.11 0.13
N GLY A 156 9.23 4.45 1.26
CA GLY A 156 7.84 4.23 1.72
C GLY A 156 7.08 5.50 2.12
N GLY A 157 7.74 6.66 2.19
CA GLY A 157 7.11 7.87 2.71
C GLY A 157 6.94 7.83 4.23
N ARG A 158 6.47 8.93 4.83
CA ARG A 158 6.35 9.03 6.29
C ARG A 158 5.17 8.22 6.85
N ARG A 159 4.02 8.27 6.17
CA ARG A 159 2.78 7.59 6.60
C ARG A 159 2.92 6.08 6.67
N THR A 160 3.39 5.42 5.60
CA THR A 160 3.55 3.95 5.61
C THR A 160 4.66 3.46 6.57
N ARG A 161 5.67 4.29 6.86
CA ARG A 161 6.68 3.96 7.89
C ARG A 161 6.03 3.91 9.27
N GLN A 162 5.25 4.94 9.61
CA GLN A 162 4.56 5.02 10.88
C GLN A 162 3.60 3.84 11.07
N GLN A 163 2.80 3.52 10.03
CA GLN A 163 1.92 2.34 10.01
C GLN A 163 2.68 1.05 10.27
N TYR A 164 3.79 0.84 9.57
CA TYR A 164 4.61 -0.35 9.74
C TYR A 164 5.22 -0.43 11.13
N ASP A 165 5.78 0.67 11.64
CA ASP A 165 6.44 0.69 12.94
C ASP A 165 5.41 0.50 14.08
N GLN A 166 4.20 1.04 13.94
CA GLN A 166 3.07 0.82 14.85
C GLN A 166 2.62 -0.65 14.86
N GLN A 167 2.35 -1.22 13.69
CA GLN A 167 1.91 -2.62 13.59
C GLN A 167 2.99 -3.58 14.08
N ARG A 168 4.25 -3.34 13.74
CA ARG A 168 5.37 -4.15 14.22
C ARG A 168 5.50 -4.13 15.75
N ALA A 169 5.30 -2.98 16.39
CA ALA A 169 5.33 -2.89 17.85
C ALA A 169 4.19 -3.69 18.53
N VAL A 170 3.06 -3.85 17.84
CA VAL A 170 1.94 -4.70 18.30
C VAL A 170 2.28 -6.18 18.11
N LEU A 171 2.90 -6.56 16.99
CA LEU A 171 3.28 -7.94 16.70
C LEU A 171 4.46 -8.47 17.53
N GLU A 172 5.30 -7.58 18.06
CA GLU A 172 6.44 -7.92 18.92
C GLU A 172 6.08 -8.01 20.42
N ARG A 173 4.85 -7.64 20.81
CA ARG A 173 4.32 -7.84 22.17
C ARG A 173 3.80 -9.25 22.37
#